data_AF-A0A919YRN4-F1
#
_entry.id   AF-A0A919YRN4-F1
#
_cell.length_a   1.000
_cell.length_b   1.000
_cell.length_c   1.000
_cell.angle_alpha   90.00
_cell.angle_beta   90.00
_cell.angle_gamma   90.00
#
_symmetry.space_group_name_H-M   'P 1'
#
loop_
_entity.id
_entity.type
_entity.pdbx_description
1 polymer ?
#
loop_
_entity_poly.entity_id
_entity_poly.type
_entity_poly.pdbx_seq_one_letter_code
_entity_poly.pdbx_strand_id
1 'polypeptide(L)'
;MKVKLIVLLILLLCACSNQQNNSSQEAPAAKRGEGWPLMNSLQAKQEDKTAQEEDSNQANDSITEKYASFAFQSVKWNNTIYRLTEETISEAEVEEEIGEVVTQSSTETEETPDNSSNFLAEGTKLWAIKGIDTSEAIAYERENGVYRKLIADE
;
A
#
# COMPACT_ATOMS: atom_id res chain seq x y z
N MET A 1 -46.02 37.26 2.72
CA MET A 1 -46.94 36.66 1.72
C MET A 1 -46.48 37.05 0.32
N LYS A 2 -46.66 36.15 -0.67
CA LYS A 2 -46.17 36.11 -2.08
C LYS A 2 -45.03 35.07 -2.24
N VAL A 3 -45.37 33.76 -2.23
CA VAL A 3 -45.76 32.91 -3.39
C VAL A 3 -44.51 32.58 -4.24
N LYS A 4 -43.86 31.44 -3.99
CA LYS A 4 -43.98 30.14 -4.69
C LYS A 4 -43.60 30.20 -6.20
N LEU A 5 -42.54 29.44 -6.51
CA LEU A 5 -42.54 28.36 -7.52
C LEU A 5 -42.69 28.74 -9.01
N ILE A 6 -41.58 28.74 -9.75
CA ILE A 6 -41.47 28.32 -11.17
C ILE A 6 -40.07 27.66 -11.30
N VAL A 7 -39.93 26.32 -11.22
CA VAL A 7 -40.04 25.33 -12.31
C VAL A 7 -38.92 25.56 -13.35
N LEU A 8 -37.79 24.85 -13.27
CA LEU A 8 -37.54 23.56 -13.94
C LEU A 8 -37.62 23.65 -15.48
N LEU A 9 -36.48 23.88 -16.15
CA LEU A 9 -36.12 23.28 -17.46
C LEU A 9 -34.73 23.75 -17.89
N ILE A 10 -33.77 22.84 -18.05
CA ILE A 10 -32.98 22.64 -19.29
C ILE A 10 -32.25 21.31 -19.12
N LEU A 11 -32.83 20.32 -19.79
CA LEU A 11 -32.19 19.07 -20.21
C LEU A 11 -30.99 19.40 -21.10
N LEU A 12 -29.84 18.79 -20.85
CA LEU A 12 -28.85 18.54 -21.90
C LEU A 12 -28.45 17.07 -21.90
N LEU A 13 -28.63 16.48 -23.08
CA LEU A 13 -28.50 15.07 -23.44
C LEU A 13 -27.06 14.57 -23.34
N CYS A 14 -26.87 13.36 -22.81
CA CYS A 14 -25.78 12.48 -23.21
C CYS A 14 -26.36 11.11 -23.54
N ALA A 15 -26.63 10.90 -24.82
CA ALA A 15 -26.83 9.58 -25.41
C ALA A 15 -25.49 9.16 -26.03
N CYS A 16 -24.84 8.15 -25.47
CA CYS A 16 -23.97 7.26 -26.22
C CYS A 16 -24.16 5.83 -25.69
N SER A 17 -24.83 5.04 -26.51
CA SER A 17 -24.91 3.59 -26.44
C SER A 17 -23.52 2.97 -26.29
N ASN A 18 -23.38 1.98 -25.42
CA ASN A 18 -22.26 1.05 -25.52
C ASN A 18 -22.79 -0.38 -25.66
N GLN A 19 -22.79 -0.85 -26.90
CA GLN A 19 -23.02 -2.22 -27.29
C GLN A 19 -21.76 -2.70 -27.98
N GLN A 20 -21.02 -3.59 -27.33
CA GLN A 20 -19.98 -4.42 -27.93
C GLN A 20 -19.93 -5.70 -27.05
N ASN A 21 -20.55 -6.80 -27.47
CA ASN A 21 -20.15 -7.78 -28.49
C ASN A 21 -19.39 -8.98 -27.89
N ASN A 22 -20.11 -9.85 -27.18
CA ASN A 22 -19.62 -11.20 -26.92
C ASN A 22 -19.85 -12.05 -28.17
N SER A 23 -18.81 -12.25 -28.97
CA SER A 23 -18.74 -13.35 -29.92
C SER A 23 -17.30 -13.62 -30.31
N SER A 24 -17.01 -14.91 -30.49
CA SER A 24 -15.83 -15.48 -31.14
C SER A 24 -14.63 -15.65 -30.19
N GLN A 25 -13.96 -16.79 -30.12
CA GLN A 25 -13.79 -17.82 -31.15
C GLN A 25 -13.13 -19.07 -30.52
N GLU A 26 -13.64 -20.25 -30.85
CA GLU A 26 -12.86 -21.49 -30.85
C GLU A 26 -11.80 -21.43 -31.96
N ALA A 27 -10.58 -21.88 -31.69
CA ALA A 27 -9.64 -22.48 -32.66
C ALA A 27 -8.45 -23.12 -31.90
N PRO A 28 -7.54 -23.88 -32.53
CA PRO A 28 -7.70 -25.30 -32.81
C PRO A 28 -6.54 -26.16 -32.27
N ALA A 29 -6.72 -27.48 -32.33
CA ALA A 29 -5.68 -28.47 -32.06
C ALA A 29 -4.43 -28.28 -32.96
N ALA A 30 -3.23 -28.25 -32.36
CA ALA A 30 -1.94 -28.23 -33.06
C ALA A 30 -0.95 -29.28 -32.50
N LYS A 31 -0.84 -30.35 -33.28
CA LYS A 31 0.26 -31.27 -33.60
C LYS A 31 1.59 -31.28 -32.83
N ARG A 32 1.99 -32.53 -32.54
CA ARG A 32 3.33 -33.17 -32.48
C ARG A 32 4.50 -32.50 -33.23
N GLY A 33 5.68 -32.66 -32.63
CA GLY A 33 7.02 -32.59 -33.22
C GLY A 33 7.77 -31.35 -32.73
N GLU A 34 9.06 -31.31 -32.41
CA GLU A 34 10.23 -32.20 -32.49
C GLU A 34 11.29 -31.56 -31.56
N GLY A 35 12.21 -32.35 -31.00
CA GLY A 35 13.60 -31.90 -30.77
C GLY A 35 13.94 -31.07 -29.53
N TRP A 36 14.43 -31.74 -28.49
CA TRP A 36 15.31 -31.12 -27.48
C TRP A 36 16.77 -31.41 -27.84
N PRO A 37 17.68 -30.41 -27.91
CA PRO A 37 19.10 -30.70 -27.89
C PRO A 37 19.59 -30.82 -26.44
N LEU A 38 19.96 -32.06 -26.10
CA LEU A 38 21.13 -32.47 -25.31
C LEU A 38 21.78 -31.38 -24.42
N MET A 39 21.48 -31.44 -23.12
CA MET A 39 22.44 -31.02 -22.09
C MET A 39 23.21 -32.24 -21.60
N ASN A 40 24.52 -32.04 -21.60
CA ASN A 40 25.58 -33.01 -21.44
C ASN A 40 25.69 -33.51 -19.99
N SER A 41 26.19 -34.73 -19.91
CA SER A 41 26.69 -35.48 -18.75
C SER A 41 27.17 -34.67 -17.54
N LEU A 42 26.88 -35.15 -16.33
CA LEU A 42 27.83 -35.83 -15.43
C LEU A 42 27.18 -36.08 -14.05
N GLN A 43 27.13 -37.36 -13.65
CA GLN A 43 27.29 -37.94 -12.29
C GLN A 43 26.57 -37.28 -11.09
N ALA A 44 25.92 -37.99 -10.17
CA ALA A 44 25.79 -39.41 -9.93
C ALA A 44 24.67 -39.62 -8.89
N LYS A 45 23.87 -40.67 -9.12
CA LYS A 45 23.43 -41.65 -8.11
C LYS A 45 22.98 -41.11 -6.74
N GLN A 46 21.67 -40.99 -6.57
CA GLN A 46 20.90 -41.64 -5.49
C GLN A 46 19.42 -41.24 -5.59
N GLU A 47 18.56 -42.12 -6.09
CA GLU A 47 17.12 -42.05 -5.80
C GLU A 47 16.59 -43.47 -5.57
N ASP A 48 16.36 -43.76 -4.30
CA ASP A 48 15.43 -44.76 -3.84
C ASP A 48 14.00 -44.22 -4.05
N LYS A 49 13.09 -45.16 -4.31
CA LYS A 49 11.66 -44.96 -4.50
C LYS A 49 11.09 -44.17 -3.33
N THR A 50 10.07 -43.34 -3.60
CA THR A 50 8.70 -43.54 -3.11
C THR A 50 7.83 -42.39 -3.61
N ALA A 51 6.69 -42.76 -4.21
CA ALA A 51 5.62 -41.86 -4.55
C ALA A 51 4.86 -41.43 -3.28
N GLN A 52 4.50 -40.16 -3.17
CA GLN A 52 3.30 -39.73 -2.45
C GLN A 52 2.64 -38.56 -3.18
N GLU A 53 1.37 -38.77 -3.56
CA GLU A 53 0.36 -37.73 -3.69
C GLU A 53 0.05 -37.13 -2.31
N GLU A 54 -0.35 -35.85 -2.32
CA GLU A 54 -1.27 -35.11 -1.42
C GLU A 54 -0.79 -33.65 -1.34
N ASP A 55 -1.49 -32.73 -1.99
CA ASP A 55 -2.48 -31.84 -1.37
C ASP A 55 -1.86 -30.85 -0.36
N SER A 56 -1.67 -29.59 -0.79
CA SER A 56 -2.06 -28.40 -0.02
C SER A 56 -1.49 -27.09 -0.61
N ASN A 57 -2.43 -26.18 -0.88
CA ASN A 57 -2.45 -24.75 -0.61
C ASN A 57 -1.14 -23.93 -0.48
N GLN A 58 -1.11 -22.88 -1.31
CA GLN A 58 -0.82 -21.50 -0.94
C GLN A 58 0.56 -21.22 -0.31
N ALA A 59 1.56 -21.00 -1.17
CA ALA A 59 2.75 -20.25 -0.79
C ALA A 59 2.41 -18.74 -0.82
N ASN A 60 1.89 -18.25 0.30
CA ASN A 60 1.89 -16.83 0.61
C ASN A 60 3.30 -16.41 1.04
N ASP A 61 3.86 -15.53 0.21
CA ASP A 61 4.78 -14.45 0.54
C ASP A 61 5.66 -14.64 1.80
N SER A 62 6.89 -15.10 1.57
CA SER A 62 7.96 -14.99 2.56
C SER A 62 8.35 -13.52 2.73
N ILE A 63 7.53 -12.74 3.44
CA ILE A 63 7.96 -11.44 3.93
C ILE A 63 8.97 -11.72 5.05
N THR A 64 10.25 -11.62 4.68
CA THR A 64 11.35 -11.56 5.63
C THR A 64 11.16 -10.29 6.45
N GLU A 65 10.62 -10.41 7.66
CA GLU A 65 10.58 -9.30 8.60
C GLU A 65 12.02 -8.94 8.97
N LYS A 66 12.52 -7.86 8.37
CA LYS A 66 13.73 -7.19 8.82
C LYS A 66 13.43 -6.68 10.22
N TYR A 67 13.90 -7.40 11.24
CA TYR A 67 13.81 -6.99 12.63
C TYR A 67 14.26 -5.53 12.76
N ALA A 68 13.31 -4.62 12.92
CA ALA A 68 13.61 -3.21 13.16
C ALA A 68 14.29 -3.12 14.52
N SER A 69 15.41 -2.41 14.61
CA SER A 69 16.12 -2.27 15.89
C SER A 69 15.41 -1.30 16.84
N PHE A 70 14.33 -0.65 16.43
CA PHE A 70 13.58 0.31 17.25
C PHE A 70 12.52 -0.35 18.15
N ALA A 71 12.36 0.16 19.37
CA ALA A 71 11.36 -0.31 20.33
C ALA A 71 9.90 -0.01 19.92
N PHE A 72 9.69 0.94 19.00
CA PHE A 72 8.37 1.32 18.49
C PHE A 72 8.46 1.95 17.09
N GLN A 73 7.32 1.99 16.40
CA GLN A 73 7.18 2.65 15.10
C GLN A 73 7.11 4.17 15.29
N SER A 74 7.98 4.90 14.59
CA SER A 74 8.13 6.35 14.78
C SER A 74 8.44 7.13 13.49
N VAL A 75 8.18 8.43 13.56
CA VAL A 75 8.51 9.43 12.56
C VAL A 75 9.23 10.58 13.26
N LYS A 76 10.39 11.02 12.75
CA LYS A 76 11.02 12.26 13.14
C LYS A 76 10.63 13.36 12.15
N TRP A 77 10.03 14.43 12.63
CA TRP A 77 9.64 15.58 11.83
C TRP A 77 9.79 16.86 12.65
N ASN A 78 10.31 17.91 12.03
CA ASN A 78 10.57 19.20 12.68
C ASN A 78 11.32 19.04 14.01
N ASN A 79 12.35 18.18 13.99
CA ASN A 79 13.20 17.88 15.14
C ASN A 79 12.46 17.27 16.36
N THR A 80 11.26 16.73 16.16
CA THR A 80 10.43 16.04 17.16
C THR A 80 10.21 14.59 16.72
N ILE A 81 10.27 13.64 17.67
CA ILE A 81 9.96 12.23 17.41
C ILE A 81 8.48 12.03 17.73
N TYR A 82 7.75 11.39 16.81
CA TYR A 82 6.37 11.01 17.00
C TYR A 82 6.22 9.50 16.94
N ARG A 83 5.41 8.95 17.85
CA ARG A 83 5.11 7.52 17.95
C ARG A 83 3.76 7.20 17.33
N LEU A 84 3.70 6.08 16.62
CA LEU A 84 2.44 5.56 16.08
C LEU A 84 1.47 5.18 17.18
N THR A 85 0.21 5.56 16.99
CA THR A 85 -0.91 5.15 17.85
C THR A 85 -1.88 4.24 17.10
N GLU A 86 -2.81 3.64 17.84
CA GLU A 86 -3.93 2.88 17.28
C GLU A 86 -5.09 3.76 16.80
N GLU A 87 -5.03 5.07 17.04
CA GLU A 87 -6.08 6.01 16.70
C GLU A 87 -6.13 6.28 15.20
N THR A 88 -7.34 6.16 14.65
CA THR A 88 -7.63 6.43 13.24
C THR A 88 -8.39 7.75 13.15
N ILE A 89 -8.01 8.58 12.20
CA ILE A 89 -8.57 9.92 11.96
C ILE A 89 -9.23 9.92 10.58
N SER A 90 -10.39 10.58 10.46
CA SER A 90 -11.07 10.74 9.18
C SER A 90 -10.54 11.93 8.38
N GLU A 91 -10.77 11.93 7.06
CA GLU A 91 -10.42 13.06 6.18
C GLU A 91 -11.03 14.41 6.64
N ALA A 92 -12.18 14.40 7.33
CA ALA A 92 -12.80 15.62 7.84
C ALA A 92 -12.06 16.26 9.03
N GLU A 93 -11.13 15.53 9.64
CA GLU A 93 -10.40 15.91 10.85
C GLU A 93 -8.94 16.27 10.57
N VAL A 94 -8.46 16.10 9.34
CA VAL A 94 -7.14 16.58 8.91
C VAL A 94 -7.25 17.95 8.22
N GLU A 95 -6.13 18.68 8.19
CA GLU A 95 -6.03 19.99 7.55
C GLU A 95 -5.02 19.95 6.39
N GLU A 96 -4.00 20.80 6.39
CA GLU A 96 -2.98 20.83 5.35
C GLU A 96 -1.90 19.74 5.49
N GLU A 97 -1.26 19.44 4.36
CA GLU A 97 0.00 18.73 4.31
C GLU A 97 1.11 19.61 4.92
N ILE A 98 1.83 19.07 5.90
CA ILE A 98 2.89 19.78 6.65
C ILE A 98 4.30 19.30 6.30
N GLY A 99 4.41 18.20 5.55
CA GLY A 99 5.68 17.66 5.11
C GLY A 99 5.56 16.24 4.56
N GLU A 100 6.70 15.62 4.36
CA GLU A 100 6.81 14.26 3.86
C GLU A 100 8.00 13.54 4.51
N VAL A 101 7.94 12.21 4.54
CA VAL A 101 9.07 11.37 4.92
C VAL A 101 10.10 11.38 3.79
N VAL A 102 11.32 11.83 4.10
CA VAL A 102 12.45 11.91 3.16
C VAL A 102 13.34 10.68 3.22
N THR A 103 13.39 9.99 4.37
CA THR A 103 14.26 8.81 4.54
C THR A 103 13.59 7.75 5.39
N GLN A 104 13.54 6.52 4.87
CA GLN A 104 13.14 5.35 5.66
C GLN A 104 14.38 4.58 6.15
N SER A 105 14.52 4.40 7.47
CA SER A 105 15.59 3.58 8.04
C SER A 105 15.10 2.81 9.25
N SER A 106 15.24 1.48 9.21
CA SER A 106 14.98 0.61 10.36
C SER A 106 16.23 0.30 11.19
N THR A 107 17.33 1.01 10.95
CA THR A 107 18.56 0.95 11.75
C THR A 107 18.53 2.06 12.80
N GLU A 108 18.68 1.68 14.06
CA GLU A 108 18.78 2.58 15.21
C GLU A 108 20.20 3.14 15.28
N THR A 109 20.31 4.45 15.12
CA THR A 109 21.55 5.22 15.23
C THR A 109 21.31 6.38 16.19
N GLU A 110 22.35 6.84 16.88
CA GLU A 110 22.25 7.98 17.80
C GLU A 110 21.71 9.24 17.12
N GLU A 111 22.02 9.41 15.83
CA GLU A 111 21.56 10.52 15.01
C GLU A 111 20.71 9.99 13.85
N THR A 112 19.42 10.30 13.86
CA THR A 112 18.53 10.13 12.70
C THR A 112 18.27 11.48 12.05
N PRO A 113 18.29 11.58 10.70
CA PRO A 113 17.97 12.82 10.02
C PRO A 113 16.53 13.24 10.31
N ASP A 114 16.26 14.54 10.24
CA ASP A 114 14.88 15.03 10.28
C ASP A 114 14.10 14.53 9.06
N ASN A 115 12.77 14.52 9.17
CA ASN A 115 11.85 13.94 8.17
C ASN A 115 12.15 12.46 7.87
N SER A 116 12.44 11.66 8.90
CA SER A 116 12.72 10.24 8.75
C SER A 116 11.66 9.36 9.41
N SER A 117 11.53 8.12 8.97
CA SER A 117 10.69 7.13 9.62
C SER A 117 11.36 5.76 9.65
N ASN A 118 11.04 4.95 10.65
CA ASN A 118 11.47 3.55 10.67
C ASN A 118 10.45 2.59 10.04
N PHE A 119 9.27 3.07 9.65
CA PHE A 119 8.17 2.23 9.16
C PHE A 119 7.41 2.79 7.96
N LEU A 120 7.34 4.12 7.81
CA LEU A 120 6.74 4.77 6.64
C LEU A 120 7.71 4.82 5.48
N ALA A 121 7.20 4.62 4.27
CA ALA A 121 7.97 4.75 3.05
C ALA A 121 8.34 6.21 2.75
N GLU A 122 9.43 6.41 2.03
CA GLU A 122 9.81 7.72 1.49
C GLU A 122 8.68 8.29 0.60
N GLY A 123 8.45 9.59 0.69
CA GLY A 123 7.34 10.30 0.06
C GLY A 123 6.00 10.18 0.80
N THR A 124 5.94 9.49 1.95
CA THR A 124 4.70 9.47 2.76
C THR A 124 4.42 10.87 3.30
N LYS A 125 3.24 11.40 2.96
CA LYS A 125 2.80 12.73 3.39
C LYS A 125 2.40 12.76 4.86
N LEU A 126 2.74 13.85 5.52
CA LEU A 126 2.39 14.18 6.89
C LEU A 126 1.38 15.33 6.88
N TRP A 127 0.42 15.28 7.79
CA TRP A 127 -0.74 16.16 7.81
C TRP A 127 -0.95 16.74 9.21
N ALA A 128 -1.40 18.00 9.26
CA ALA A 128 -1.91 18.60 10.48
C ALA A 128 -3.28 18.00 10.85
N ILE A 129 -3.56 17.96 12.15
CA ILE A 129 -4.86 17.50 12.68
C ILE A 129 -5.62 18.72 13.20
N LYS A 130 -6.89 18.82 12.84
CA LYS A 130 -7.75 19.94 13.19
C LYS A 130 -7.81 20.17 14.69
N GLY A 131 -7.42 21.37 15.10
CA GLY A 131 -7.47 21.81 16.48
C GLY A 131 -6.44 21.16 17.41
N ILE A 132 -5.44 20.46 16.87
CA ILE A 132 -4.29 19.93 17.62
C ILE A 132 -3.02 20.59 17.09
N ASP A 133 -2.16 21.06 17.99
CA ASP A 133 -0.88 21.65 17.58
C ASP A 133 0.05 20.56 17.02
N THR A 134 0.78 20.88 15.95
CA THR A 134 1.70 19.91 15.33
C THR A 134 2.81 19.46 16.27
N SER A 135 3.16 20.24 17.30
CA SER A 135 4.09 19.81 18.36
C SER A 135 3.51 18.73 19.28
N GLU A 136 2.19 18.52 19.29
CA GLU A 136 1.53 17.50 20.09
C GLU A 136 1.20 16.24 19.27
N ALA A 137 0.62 16.42 18.07
CA ALA A 137 0.27 15.31 17.20
C ALA A 137 0.21 15.70 15.73
N ILE A 138 0.48 14.71 14.87
CA ILE A 138 0.38 14.80 13.41
C ILE A 138 -0.28 13.53 12.87
N ALA A 139 -0.59 13.48 11.58
CA ALA A 139 -1.17 12.31 10.93
C ALA A 139 -0.45 11.94 9.63
N TYR A 140 -0.58 10.68 9.21
CA TYR A 140 -0.26 10.25 7.85
C TYR A 140 -1.44 9.49 7.24
N GLU A 141 -1.58 9.54 5.93
CA GLU A 141 -2.63 8.78 5.23
C GLU A 141 -2.22 7.31 5.10
N ARG A 142 -3.10 6.40 5.54
CA ARG A 142 -2.91 4.96 5.36
C ARG A 142 -3.48 4.49 4.03
N GLU A 143 -4.77 4.77 3.81
CA GLU A 143 -5.50 4.37 2.60
C GLU A 143 -6.82 5.13 2.49
N ASN A 144 -7.21 5.55 1.28
CA ASN A 144 -8.55 6.04 0.94
C ASN A 144 -9.10 7.12 1.91
N GLY A 145 -8.30 8.12 2.28
CA GLY A 145 -8.74 9.18 3.21
C GLY A 145 -8.86 8.73 4.67
N VAL A 146 -8.31 7.56 5.01
CA VAL A 146 -8.16 7.07 6.38
C VAL A 146 -6.75 7.38 6.87
N TYR A 147 -6.67 8.14 7.95
CA TYR A 147 -5.42 8.63 8.51
C TYR A 147 -5.10 7.93 9.83
N ARG A 148 -3.82 7.91 10.19
CA ARG A 148 -3.32 7.37 11.45
C ARG A 148 -2.61 8.45 12.22
N LYS A 149 -2.92 8.53 13.52
CA LYS A 149 -2.36 9.54 14.41
C LYS A 149 -0.98 9.12 14.93
N LEU A 150 -0.09 10.10 14.92
CA LEU A 150 1.24 10.07 15.49
C LEU A 150 1.25 11.09 16.63
N ILE A 151 1.69 10.70 17.83
CA ILE A 151 1.79 11.60 19.00
C ILE A 151 3.24 11.90 19.29
N ALA A 152 3.55 13.14 19.68
CA ALA A 152 4.92 13.50 20.06
C ALA A 152 5.38 12.65 21.26
N ASP A 153 6.64 12.23 21.20
CA ASP A 153 7.35 11.53 22.26
C ASP A 153 8.13 12.58 23.07
N GLU A 154 7.78 12.76 24.35
CA GLU A 154 8.34 13.78 25.26
C GLU A 154 9.76 13.46 25.76
#